data_AF-A0A519US39-F1
#
_entry.id   AF-A0A519US39-F1
#
_cell.length_a   1.000
_cell.length_b   1.000
_cell.length_c   1.000
_cell.angle_alpha   90.00
_cell.angle_beta   90.00
_cell.angle_gamma   90.00
#
_symmetry.space_group_name_H-M   'P 1'
#
loop_
_entity.id
_entity.type
_entity.pdbx_description
1 polymer ?
#
loop_
_entity_poly.entity_id
_entity_poly.type
_entity_poly.pdbx_seq_one_letter_code
_entity_poly.pdbx_strand_id
1 'polypeptide(L)'
;MQGSMAFHTPNTTLSVQRLGAYRIDYDAVAMQTKVTVREGLVQLSCGPRQLEAQAGQTATLSGSPCTASLAEAAPADSFDAWCSERDRRDAQPKSLNYVSRGMVGYEDLDDYGAWQTDTQYGAMWMPSGMPSGWAPYHVGHWVYVLPWGWTWVDAAPWGFAPFHYGRWVYAGNGWGWLPGGMVARPYYAPALVAFVGGGVGVAAWFALGPGDVYSPAYPFSPIYGRRINAWRGPGVPVAYGHGPYLNRGVPGAIVVVPVATLQGGRPVGPGVYRPVPAAMRGAPVAGFAPSVAPHPALIRGYAGRTPSALRPGGLGPRQAVPP
;
A
#
# COMPACT_ATOMS: atom_id res chain seq x y z
N MET A 1 -26.81 -19.04 -7.24
CA MET A 1 -27.46 -18.09 -6.30
C MET A 1 -27.00 -16.69 -6.69
N GLN A 2 -27.84 -15.90 -7.34
CA GLN A 2 -27.57 -14.47 -7.55
C GLN A 2 -27.74 -13.79 -6.19
N GLY A 3 -26.67 -13.20 -5.66
CA GLY A 3 -26.79 -12.37 -4.46
C GLY A 3 -27.61 -11.14 -4.81
N SER A 4 -28.68 -10.88 -4.07
CA SER A 4 -29.39 -9.61 -4.16
C SER A 4 -28.59 -8.54 -3.39
N MET A 5 -28.43 -7.37 -3.99
CA MET A 5 -27.82 -6.21 -3.33
C MET A 5 -28.93 -5.24 -2.95
N ALA A 6 -28.98 -4.88 -1.67
CA ALA A 6 -29.94 -3.92 -1.16
C ALA A 6 -29.25 -2.84 -0.31
N PHE A 7 -29.76 -1.61 -0.40
CA PHE A 7 -29.31 -0.47 0.38
C PHE A 7 -30.49 0.07 1.18
N HIS A 8 -30.23 0.47 2.43
CA HIS A 8 -31.26 0.98 3.32
C HIS A 8 -30.94 2.42 3.70
N THR A 9 -31.93 3.28 3.58
CA THR A 9 -31.96 4.59 4.22
C THR A 9 -33.16 4.63 5.18
N PRO A 10 -33.25 5.62 6.09
CA PRO A 10 -34.31 5.64 7.10
C PRO A 10 -35.75 5.58 6.56
N ASN A 11 -35.97 6.01 5.32
CA ASN A 11 -37.29 6.05 4.70
C ASN A 11 -37.46 5.04 3.55
N THR A 12 -36.44 4.32 3.08
CA THR A 12 -36.60 3.36 1.97
C THR A 12 -35.61 2.20 1.99
N THR A 13 -36.02 1.08 1.39
CA THR A 13 -35.11 0.04 0.93
C THR A 13 -35.00 0.07 -0.59
N LEU A 14 -33.77 0.17 -1.08
CA LEU A 14 -33.40 0.02 -2.47
C LEU A 14 -32.95 -1.39 -2.75
N SER A 15 -33.60 -2.04 -3.71
CA SER A 15 -33.21 -3.36 -4.23
C SER A 15 -32.69 -3.20 -5.66
N VAL A 16 -31.44 -3.57 -5.89
CA VAL A 16 -30.81 -3.51 -7.22
C VAL A 16 -31.34 -4.65 -8.07
N GLN A 17 -32.05 -4.31 -9.16
CA GLN A 17 -32.63 -5.29 -10.09
C GLN A 17 -31.69 -5.57 -11.28
N ARG A 18 -30.95 -4.55 -11.72
CA ARG A 18 -29.91 -4.66 -12.76
C ARG A 18 -28.64 -3.98 -12.26
N LEU A 19 -27.46 -4.52 -12.54
CA LEU A 19 -26.22 -3.81 -12.18
C LEU A 19 -26.12 -2.49 -12.94
N GLY A 20 -25.52 -1.48 -12.30
CA GLY A 20 -25.41 -0.14 -12.86
C GLY A 20 -24.88 0.86 -11.83
N ALA A 21 -24.94 2.15 -12.18
CA ALA A 21 -24.48 3.25 -11.36
C ALA A 21 -25.66 4.00 -10.74
N TYR A 22 -25.66 4.08 -9.41
CA TYR A 22 -26.73 4.66 -8.61
C TYR A 22 -26.14 5.71 -7.66
N ARG A 23 -26.71 6.90 -7.65
CA ARG A 23 -26.42 7.93 -6.65
C ARG A 23 -27.55 7.97 -5.62
N ILE A 24 -27.19 7.84 -4.35
CA ILE A 24 -28.13 7.87 -3.23
C ILE A 24 -27.76 9.07 -2.35
N ASP A 25 -28.63 10.09 -2.32
CA ASP A 25 -28.50 11.24 -1.44
C ASP A 25 -29.55 11.12 -0.32
N TYR A 26 -29.13 11.30 0.94
CA TYR A 26 -30.03 11.33 2.08
C TYR A 26 -29.93 12.67 2.81
N ASP A 27 -31.05 13.38 2.91
CA ASP A 27 -31.21 14.57 3.72
C ASP A 27 -31.92 14.20 5.03
N ALA A 28 -31.18 14.27 6.13
CA ALA A 28 -31.68 13.93 7.45
C ALA A 28 -32.70 14.93 8.00
N VAL A 29 -32.61 16.21 7.61
CA VAL A 29 -33.52 17.28 8.08
C VAL A 29 -34.85 17.17 7.37
N ALA A 30 -34.83 17.01 6.04
CA ALA A 30 -36.04 16.80 5.25
C ALA A 30 -36.59 15.36 5.34
N MET A 31 -35.86 14.45 6.00
CA MET A 31 -36.10 13.00 6.00
C MET A 31 -36.38 12.47 4.58
N GLN A 32 -35.52 12.87 3.64
CA GLN A 32 -35.70 12.63 2.22
C GLN A 32 -34.54 11.80 1.67
N THR A 33 -34.87 10.79 0.86
CA THR A 33 -33.89 10.04 0.06
C THR A 33 -34.14 10.35 -1.40
N LYS A 34 -33.09 10.76 -2.11
CA LYS A 34 -33.09 10.85 -3.57
C LYS A 34 -32.22 9.75 -4.13
N VAL A 35 -32.73 9.05 -5.12
CA VAL A 35 -31.99 8.01 -5.84
C VAL A 35 -31.99 8.35 -7.30
N THR A 36 -30.83 8.75 -7.79
CA THR A 36 -30.61 9.03 -9.21
C THR A 36 -29.99 7.80 -9.87
N VAL A 37 -30.67 7.26 -10.89
CA VAL A 37 -30.21 6.10 -11.64
C VAL A 37 -29.48 6.58 -12.88
N ARG A 38 -28.15 6.48 -12.87
CA ARG A 38 -27.32 6.80 -14.05
C ARG A 38 -27.35 5.64 -15.04
N GLU A 39 -27.20 4.42 -14.54
CA GLU A 39 -27.30 3.18 -15.30
C GLU A 39 -28.01 2.11 -14.46
N GLY A 40 -28.67 1.15 -15.12
CA GLY A 40 -29.29 0.02 -14.43
C GLY A 40 -30.79 0.20 -14.17
N LEU A 41 -31.29 -0.46 -13.12
CA LEU A 41 -32.68 -0.53 -12.70
C LEU A 41 -32.74 -0.84 -11.19
N VAL A 42 -33.48 -0.04 -10.43
CA VAL A 42 -33.72 -0.25 -9.00
C VAL A 42 -35.20 -0.26 -8.67
N GLN A 43 -35.55 -1.11 -7.72
CA GLN A 43 -36.86 -1.11 -7.08
C GLN A 43 -36.71 -0.50 -5.68
N LEU A 44 -37.47 0.56 -5.41
CA LEU A 44 -37.50 1.24 -4.11
C LEU A 44 -38.81 0.90 -3.40
N SER A 45 -38.70 0.53 -2.13
CA SER A 45 -39.87 0.31 -1.27
C SER A 45 -39.98 1.38 -0.20
N CYS A 46 -41.20 1.84 0.04
CA CYS A 46 -41.51 2.87 1.03
C CYS A 46 -42.86 2.61 1.69
N GLY A 47 -42.83 1.99 2.87
CA GLY A 47 -44.04 1.41 3.46
C GLY A 47 -44.69 0.41 2.49
N PRO A 48 -46.00 0.52 2.19
CA PRO A 48 -46.67 -0.37 1.23
C PRO A 48 -46.41 -0.01 -0.24
N ARG A 49 -45.78 1.13 -0.52
CA ARG A 49 -45.52 1.58 -1.90
C ARG A 49 -44.25 0.94 -2.44
N GLN A 50 -44.30 0.55 -3.71
CA GLN A 50 -43.12 0.21 -4.48
C GLN A 50 -43.04 1.11 -5.71
N LEU A 51 -41.82 1.53 -6.02
CA LEU A 51 -41.50 2.41 -7.13
C LEU A 51 -40.31 1.82 -7.86
N GLU A 52 -40.34 1.83 -9.18
CA GLU A 52 -39.20 1.44 -10.00
C GLU A 52 -38.58 2.68 -10.62
N ALA A 53 -37.26 2.80 -10.57
CA ALA A 53 -36.51 3.86 -11.22
C ALA A 53 -35.48 3.24 -12.18
N GLN A 54 -35.52 3.69 -13.43
CA GLN A 54 -34.62 3.26 -14.49
C GLN A 54 -33.63 4.39 -14.85
N ALA A 55 -32.63 4.05 -15.68
CA ALA A 55 -31.62 5.00 -16.15
C ALA A 55 -32.25 6.32 -16.66
N GLY A 56 -31.68 7.44 -16.22
CA GLY A 56 -32.18 8.79 -16.53
C GLY A 56 -33.29 9.29 -15.60
N GLN A 57 -33.62 8.56 -14.53
CA GLN A 57 -34.64 8.99 -13.55
C GLN A 57 -34.05 9.21 -12.16
N THR A 58 -34.68 10.13 -11.41
CA THR A 58 -34.48 10.30 -9.98
C THR A 58 -35.77 10.00 -9.22
N ALA A 59 -35.72 9.04 -8.30
CA ALA A 59 -36.78 8.79 -7.33
C ALA A 59 -36.54 9.62 -6.07
N THR A 60 -37.56 10.38 -5.63
CA THR A 60 -37.51 11.15 -4.37
C THR A 60 -38.55 10.60 -3.41
N LEU A 61 -38.09 10.16 -2.22
CA LEU A 61 -38.88 9.53 -1.17
C LEU A 61 -38.77 10.35 0.10
N SER A 62 -39.89 10.71 0.74
CA SER A 62 -39.89 11.59 1.93
C SER A 62 -40.90 11.15 3.00
N GLY A 63 -40.49 11.28 4.27
CA GLY A 63 -41.38 11.31 5.43
C GLY A 63 -42.09 10.00 5.82
N SER A 64 -43.01 10.15 6.78
CA SER A 64 -43.99 9.14 7.22
C SER A 64 -45.34 9.87 7.46
N PRO A 65 -46.42 9.58 6.71
CA PRO A 65 -46.53 8.56 5.67
C PRO A 65 -45.66 8.89 4.45
N CYS A 66 -45.08 7.86 3.85
CA CYS A 66 -44.13 8.07 2.77
C CYS A 66 -44.77 8.64 1.52
N THR A 67 -44.18 9.72 1.01
CA THR A 67 -44.44 10.26 -0.32
C THR A 67 -43.30 9.84 -1.25
N ALA A 68 -43.64 9.45 -2.47
CA ALA A 68 -42.67 9.02 -3.48
C ALA A 68 -43.01 9.66 -4.82
N SER A 69 -42.00 10.12 -5.54
CA SER A 69 -42.13 10.75 -6.86
C SER A 69 -40.95 10.36 -7.76
N LEU A 70 -41.18 10.39 -9.07
CA LEU A 70 -40.15 10.23 -10.11
C LEU A 70 -40.05 11.50 -10.91
N ALA A 71 -38.83 11.87 -11.26
CA ALA A 71 -38.52 12.94 -12.19
C ALA A 71 -37.39 12.50 -13.12
N GLU A 72 -37.18 13.27 -14.20
CA GLU A 72 -35.95 13.16 -14.99
C GLU A 72 -34.74 13.48 -14.13
N ALA A 73 -33.67 12.71 -14.30
CA ALA A 73 -32.43 12.93 -13.59
C ALA A 73 -31.79 14.24 -14.03
N ALA A 74 -31.38 15.07 -13.06
CA ALA A 74 -30.51 16.20 -13.35
C ALA A 74 -29.21 15.72 -14.03
N PRO A 75 -28.54 16.55 -14.85
CA PRO A 75 -27.23 16.22 -15.41
C PRO A 75 -26.22 15.77 -14.33
N ALA A 76 -25.21 15.00 -14.75
CA ALA A 76 -24.11 14.63 -13.86
C ALA A 76 -23.39 15.88 -13.34
N ASP A 77 -23.11 15.92 -12.04
CA ASP A 77 -22.41 17.04 -11.40
C ASP A 77 -20.94 16.72 -11.08
N SER A 78 -20.27 17.62 -10.35
CA SER A 78 -18.87 17.45 -9.96
C SER A 78 -18.61 16.21 -9.09
N PHE A 79 -19.60 15.77 -8.31
CA PHE A 79 -19.46 14.57 -7.48
C PHE A 79 -19.58 13.32 -8.35
N ASP A 80 -20.54 13.28 -9.28
CA ASP A 80 -20.63 12.21 -10.28
C ASP A 80 -19.32 12.11 -11.08
N ALA A 81 -18.77 13.24 -11.54
CA ALA A 81 -17.50 13.28 -12.27
C ALA A 81 -16.30 12.79 -11.43
N TRP A 82 -16.24 13.16 -10.15
CA TRP A 82 -15.21 12.69 -9.23
C TRP A 82 -15.27 11.17 -9.03
N CYS A 83 -16.47 10.60 -8.88
CA CYS A 83 -16.67 9.15 -8.79
C CYS A 83 -16.23 8.43 -10.08
N SER A 84 -16.68 8.89 -11.24
CA SER A 84 -16.32 8.26 -12.53
C SER A 84 -14.83 8.32 -12.83
N GLU A 85 -14.15 9.41 -12.47
CA GLU A 85 -12.70 9.51 -12.62
C GLU A 85 -11.97 8.49 -11.76
N ARG A 86 -12.45 8.24 -10.54
CA ARG A 86 -11.90 7.21 -9.65
C ARG A 86 -12.14 5.80 -10.19
N ASP A 87 -13.35 5.49 -10.63
CA ASP A 87 -13.68 4.20 -11.24
C ASP A 87 -12.82 3.92 -12.48
N ARG A 88 -12.58 4.95 -13.30
CA ARG A 88 -11.72 4.85 -14.49
C ARG A 88 -10.26 4.56 -14.13
N ARG A 89 -9.75 5.14 -13.03
CA ARG A 89 -8.41 4.81 -12.51
C ARG A 89 -8.33 3.37 -12.04
N ASP A 90 -9.36 2.91 -11.33
CA ASP A 90 -9.42 1.55 -10.77
C ASP A 90 -9.67 0.46 -11.85
N ALA A 91 -10.31 0.81 -12.97
CA ALA A 91 -10.61 -0.12 -14.05
C ALA A 91 -9.36 -0.61 -14.81
N GLN A 92 -8.31 0.22 -14.90
CA GLN A 92 -7.05 -0.11 -15.58
C GLN A 92 -5.85 0.53 -14.87
N PRO A 93 -5.48 0.03 -13.67
CA PRO A 93 -4.30 0.54 -12.97
C PRO A 93 -3.07 0.31 -13.84
N LYS A 94 -2.38 1.40 -14.20
CA LYS A 94 -1.18 1.40 -15.05
C LYS A 94 -0.08 0.57 -14.42
N SER A 95 -0.02 0.55 -13.08
CA SER A 95 0.93 -0.24 -12.32
C SER A 95 0.82 -1.75 -12.56
N LEU A 96 -0.33 -2.29 -12.96
CA LEU A 96 -0.45 -3.72 -13.30
C LEU A 96 0.27 -4.12 -14.60
N ASN A 97 0.77 -3.17 -15.38
CA ASN A 97 1.69 -3.47 -16.48
C ASN A 97 3.10 -3.84 -16.00
N TYR A 98 3.43 -3.49 -14.75
CA TYR A 98 4.79 -3.57 -14.22
C TYR A 98 4.88 -4.44 -12.96
N VAL A 99 3.78 -4.60 -12.22
CA VAL A 99 3.73 -5.38 -11.00
C VAL A 99 2.68 -6.48 -11.04
N SER A 100 2.89 -7.51 -10.24
CA SER A 100 1.89 -8.56 -10.04
C SER A 100 0.65 -8.04 -9.33
N ARG A 101 -0.54 -8.45 -9.79
CA ARG A 101 -1.83 -8.18 -9.11
C ARG A 101 -1.89 -8.64 -7.65
N GLY A 102 -1.08 -9.63 -7.27
CA GLY A 102 -0.97 -10.12 -5.89
C GLY A 102 -0.01 -9.33 -5.00
N MET A 103 0.64 -8.27 -5.50
CA MET A 103 1.50 -7.40 -4.71
C MET A 103 0.62 -6.45 -3.91
N VAL A 104 0.69 -6.44 -2.58
CA VAL A 104 -0.14 -5.52 -1.79
C VAL A 104 0.45 -4.10 -1.86
N GLY A 105 -0.41 -3.09 -1.97
CA GLY A 105 -0.02 -1.67 -1.95
C GLY A 105 0.39 -1.11 -3.32
N TYR A 106 0.15 -1.85 -4.41
CA TYR A 106 0.41 -1.33 -5.76
C TYR A 106 -0.62 -0.28 -6.20
N GLU A 107 -1.79 -0.28 -5.57
CA GLU A 107 -2.92 0.57 -5.92
C GLU A 107 -2.57 2.06 -5.76
N ASP A 108 -1.72 2.40 -4.79
CA ASP A 108 -1.29 3.78 -4.55
C ASP A 108 -0.22 4.27 -5.54
N LEU A 109 0.46 3.37 -6.26
CA LEU A 109 1.62 3.75 -7.08
C LEU A 109 1.28 4.72 -8.22
N ASP A 110 0.09 4.61 -8.79
CA ASP A 110 -0.34 5.44 -9.93
C ASP A 110 -0.66 6.88 -9.51
N ASP A 111 -0.97 7.12 -8.23
CA ASP A 111 -1.30 8.43 -7.69
C ASP A 111 -0.06 9.19 -7.17
N TYR A 112 1.01 8.49 -6.80
CA TYR A 112 2.17 9.07 -6.10
C TYR A 112 3.51 8.98 -6.84
N GLY A 113 3.52 8.41 -8.05
CA GLY A 113 4.74 8.29 -8.84
C GLY A 113 4.49 8.00 -10.30
N ALA A 114 5.59 7.77 -11.02
CA ALA A 114 5.55 7.48 -12.45
C ALA A 114 6.55 6.39 -12.81
N TRP A 115 6.15 5.54 -13.75
CA TRP A 115 7.04 4.56 -14.35
C TRP A 115 7.94 5.24 -15.39
N GLN A 116 9.24 5.05 -15.27
CA GLN A 116 10.26 5.53 -16.19
C GLN A 116 11.11 4.35 -16.67
N THR A 117 11.61 4.42 -17.89
CA THR A 117 12.49 3.39 -18.45
C THR A 117 13.94 3.83 -18.33
N ASP A 118 14.71 3.10 -17.54
CA ASP A 118 16.16 3.21 -17.47
C ASP A 118 16.82 2.25 -18.48
N THR A 119 17.92 2.67 -19.09
CA THR A 119 18.64 1.86 -20.07
C THR A 119 19.28 0.61 -19.47
N GLN A 120 19.68 0.67 -18.20
CA GLN A 120 20.28 -0.44 -17.48
C GLN A 120 19.19 -1.27 -16.80
N TYR A 121 18.30 -0.65 -16.02
CA TYR A 121 17.36 -1.36 -15.14
C TYR A 121 15.96 -1.62 -15.73
N GLY A 122 15.65 -1.05 -16.89
CA GLY A 122 14.32 -1.14 -17.48
C GLY A 122 13.29 -0.29 -16.74
N ALA A 123 12.05 -0.76 -16.65
CA ALA A 123 10.97 -0.01 -16.00
C ALA A 123 11.16 0.11 -14.48
N MET A 124 11.35 1.33 -14.00
CA MET A 124 11.45 1.71 -12.61
C MET A 124 10.35 2.69 -12.23
N TRP A 125 9.77 2.53 -11.04
CA TRP A 125 8.81 3.48 -10.50
C TRP A 125 9.54 4.55 -9.71
N MET A 126 9.31 5.82 -10.04
CA MET A 126 9.91 6.97 -9.40
C MET A 126 8.85 7.70 -8.57
N PRO A 127 9.03 7.88 -7.24
CA PRO A 127 8.11 8.67 -6.44
C PRO A 127 8.15 10.15 -6.86
N SER A 128 6.98 10.78 -6.88
CA SER A 128 6.83 12.20 -7.22
C SER A 128 6.81 13.08 -5.97
N GLY A 129 7.27 14.32 -6.10
CA GLY A 129 7.22 15.32 -5.01
C GLY A 129 8.18 15.07 -3.85
N MET A 130 9.20 14.23 -4.04
CA MET A 130 10.22 14.00 -3.02
C MET A 130 11.21 15.17 -2.94
N PRO A 131 11.65 15.57 -1.73
CA PRO A 131 12.65 16.63 -1.58
C PRO A 131 14.01 16.22 -2.14
N SER A 132 14.84 17.20 -2.46
CA SER A 132 16.24 16.94 -2.86
C SER A 132 16.98 16.16 -1.77
N GLY A 133 17.72 15.12 -2.17
CA GLY A 133 18.43 14.24 -1.25
C GLY A 133 17.55 13.23 -0.52
N TRP A 134 16.26 13.11 -0.88
CA TRP A 134 15.42 12.03 -0.40
C TRP A 134 16.03 10.66 -0.73
N ALA A 135 15.88 9.70 0.18
CA ALA A 135 16.29 8.32 0.00
C ALA A 135 15.28 7.37 0.68
N PRO A 136 15.11 6.14 0.16
CA PRO A 136 14.24 5.13 0.78
C PRO A 136 14.74 4.73 2.17
N TYR A 137 13.79 4.46 3.07
CA TYR A 137 13.97 4.08 4.48
C TYR A 137 14.51 5.21 5.38
N HIS A 138 14.26 6.47 5.03
CA HIS A 138 14.71 7.64 5.80
C HIS A 138 13.61 8.34 6.60
N VAL A 139 12.34 8.25 6.19
CA VAL A 139 11.22 8.93 6.86
C VAL A 139 10.10 7.95 7.14
N GLY A 140 9.88 7.62 8.41
CA GLY A 140 9.00 6.53 8.82
C GLY A 140 9.30 6.11 10.25
N HIS A 141 9.14 4.83 10.58
CA HIS A 141 9.57 4.27 11.85
C HIS A 141 9.71 2.75 11.77
N TRP A 142 10.45 2.18 12.73
CA TRP A 142 10.55 0.73 12.89
C TRP A 142 9.55 0.24 13.93
N VAL A 143 8.86 -0.85 13.63
CA VAL A 143 7.98 -1.56 14.58
C VAL A 143 8.42 -3.02 14.69
N TYR A 144 8.16 -3.67 15.83
CA TYR A 144 8.51 -5.06 16.02
C TYR A 144 7.29 -5.96 15.87
N VAL A 145 7.23 -6.73 14.78
CA VAL A 145 6.09 -7.58 14.44
C VAL A 145 6.52 -9.03 14.46
N LEU A 146 5.93 -9.85 15.33
CA LEU A 146 6.20 -11.28 15.31
C LEU A 146 5.48 -11.96 14.12
N PRO A 147 6.09 -12.96 13.46
CA PRO A 147 7.42 -13.52 13.68
C PRO A 147 8.55 -12.80 12.93
N TRP A 148 8.25 -11.72 12.20
CA TRP A 148 9.14 -11.04 11.27
C TRP A 148 10.26 -10.19 11.91
N GLY A 149 10.10 -9.76 13.16
CA GLY A 149 11.03 -8.85 13.83
C GLY A 149 10.83 -7.39 13.40
N TRP A 150 11.93 -6.65 13.27
CA TRP A 150 11.92 -5.24 12.88
C TRP A 150 11.36 -5.04 11.46
N THR A 151 10.21 -4.38 11.38
CA THR A 151 9.46 -4.04 10.17
C THR A 151 9.46 -2.53 9.98
N TRP A 152 9.77 -2.09 8.78
CA TRP A 152 9.68 -0.67 8.43
C TRP A 152 8.24 -0.28 8.17
N VAL A 153 7.82 0.88 8.69
CA VAL A 153 6.55 1.52 8.33
C VAL A 153 6.90 2.90 7.81
N ASP A 154 6.75 3.07 6.50
CA ASP A 154 7.07 4.33 5.84
C ASP A 154 6.05 5.42 6.19
N ALA A 155 6.49 6.68 6.20
CA ALA A 155 5.59 7.80 6.40
C ALA A 155 4.77 8.13 5.13
N ALA A 156 5.25 7.71 3.96
CA ALA A 156 4.54 7.95 2.70
C ALA A 156 3.37 6.97 2.52
N PRO A 157 2.19 7.44 2.09
CA PRO A 157 1.00 6.59 1.96
C PRO A 157 1.19 5.45 0.95
N TRP A 158 2.00 5.67 -0.09
CA TRP A 158 2.33 4.68 -1.12
C TRP A 158 3.43 3.68 -0.71
N GLY A 159 4.00 3.83 0.48
CA GLY A 159 5.23 3.16 0.88
C GLY A 159 5.11 1.64 1.07
N PHE A 160 3.90 1.07 1.12
CA PHE A 160 3.77 -0.36 1.41
C PHE A 160 4.45 -1.23 0.34
N ALA A 161 4.10 -1.08 -0.94
CA ALA A 161 4.69 -1.93 -1.98
C ALA A 161 6.21 -1.71 -2.13
N PRO A 162 6.71 -0.46 -2.27
CA PRO A 162 8.12 -0.23 -2.56
C PRO A 162 9.10 -0.57 -1.43
N PHE A 163 8.61 -0.69 -0.18
CA PHE A 163 9.45 -0.93 0.98
C PHE A 163 9.40 -2.39 1.47
N HIS A 164 8.48 -3.19 0.95
CA HIS A 164 8.30 -4.60 1.33
C HIS A 164 8.48 -5.60 0.18
N TYR A 165 8.60 -5.10 -1.04
CA TYR A 165 8.87 -5.89 -2.24
C TYR A 165 9.96 -5.21 -3.09
N GLY A 166 10.55 -5.97 -4.03
CA GLY A 166 11.46 -5.40 -5.03
C GLY A 166 12.82 -4.97 -4.49
N ARG A 167 13.44 -3.98 -5.11
CA ARG A 167 14.72 -3.36 -4.73
C ARG A 167 14.73 -1.88 -5.13
N TRP A 168 15.61 -1.08 -4.51
CA TRP A 168 15.80 0.32 -4.86
C TRP A 168 17.10 0.52 -5.64
N VAL A 169 17.10 1.40 -6.63
CA VAL A 169 18.29 1.83 -7.36
C VAL A 169 18.40 3.34 -7.34
N TYR A 170 19.63 3.83 -7.31
CA TYR A 170 19.91 5.23 -7.57
C TYR A 170 20.39 5.37 -9.01
N ALA A 171 19.56 5.96 -9.88
CA ALA A 171 19.82 6.08 -11.31
C ALA A 171 19.60 7.52 -11.77
N GLY A 172 20.49 8.03 -12.63
CA GLY A 172 20.52 9.44 -13.01
C GLY A 172 20.80 10.33 -11.80
N ASN A 173 19.76 10.96 -11.27
CA ASN A 173 19.82 11.87 -10.10
C ASN A 173 18.79 11.54 -9.01
N GLY A 174 18.12 10.38 -9.08
CA GLY A 174 17.03 10.03 -8.18
C GLY A 174 16.97 8.55 -7.84
N TRP A 175 16.13 8.24 -6.85
CA TRP A 175 15.83 6.88 -6.44
C TRP A 175 14.64 6.33 -7.20
N GLY A 176 14.82 5.17 -7.81
CA GLY A 176 13.78 4.39 -8.48
C GLY A 176 13.57 3.05 -7.79
N TRP A 177 12.32 2.64 -7.67
CA TRP A 177 11.95 1.32 -7.18
C TRP A 177 11.75 0.36 -8.36
N LEU A 178 12.32 -0.83 -8.21
CA LEU A 178 12.18 -1.93 -9.16
C LEU A 178 11.40 -3.06 -8.48
N PRO A 179 10.20 -3.44 -8.99
CA PRO A 179 9.34 -4.44 -8.36
C PRO A 179 9.89 -5.88 -8.44
N GLY A 180 10.86 -6.11 -9.33
CA GLY A 180 11.31 -7.45 -9.71
C GLY A 180 10.40 -8.07 -10.78
N GLY A 181 10.56 -9.38 -11.02
CA GLY A 181 9.76 -10.07 -12.03
C GLY A 181 8.31 -10.30 -11.60
N MET A 182 7.37 -10.19 -12.55
CA MET A 182 5.96 -10.52 -12.31
C MET A 182 5.79 -12.01 -12.01
N VAL A 183 5.31 -12.32 -10.81
CA VAL A 183 5.05 -13.67 -10.31
C VAL A 183 3.64 -13.78 -9.72
N ALA A 184 3.05 -14.97 -9.70
CA ALA A 184 1.71 -15.15 -9.14
C ALA A 184 1.58 -14.73 -7.66
N ARG A 185 2.66 -14.89 -6.89
CA ARG A 185 2.74 -14.54 -5.46
C ARG A 185 4.06 -13.82 -5.16
N PRO A 186 4.06 -12.47 -5.06
CA PRO A 186 5.23 -11.71 -4.64
C PRO A 186 5.68 -12.06 -3.22
N TYR A 187 7.00 -12.08 -3.01
CA TYR A 187 7.59 -12.43 -1.71
C TYR A 187 7.77 -11.17 -0.87
N TYR A 188 7.07 -11.11 0.26
CA TYR A 188 7.15 -10.02 1.24
C TYR A 188 8.42 -10.13 2.10
N ALA A 189 9.00 -8.98 2.46
CA ALA A 189 9.94 -8.82 3.55
C ALA A 189 9.56 -7.62 4.46
N PRO A 190 9.84 -7.69 5.76
CA PRO A 190 9.56 -6.60 6.70
C PRO A 190 10.34 -5.31 6.40
N ALA A 191 11.52 -5.43 5.79
CA ALA A 191 12.26 -4.34 5.17
C ALA A 191 13.37 -4.95 4.29
N LEU A 192 13.72 -4.27 3.20
CA LEU A 192 14.79 -4.69 2.28
C LEU A 192 15.96 -3.72 2.44
N VAL A 193 16.59 -3.77 3.61
CA VAL A 193 17.73 -2.94 3.99
C VAL A 193 18.92 -3.80 4.43
N ALA A 194 20.11 -3.22 4.33
CA ALA A 194 21.31 -3.71 5.00
C ALA A 194 21.60 -2.82 6.22
N PHE A 195 21.85 -3.44 7.37
CA PHE A 195 22.29 -2.70 8.55
C PHE A 195 23.82 -2.60 8.56
N VAL A 196 24.36 -1.46 8.99
CA VAL A 196 25.80 -1.16 8.91
C VAL A 196 26.29 -0.64 10.23
N GLY A 197 27.53 -1.01 10.59
CA GLY A 197 28.34 -0.24 11.53
C GLY A 197 27.67 0.03 12.87
N GLY A 198 27.04 -1.00 13.45
CA GLY A 198 26.40 -0.98 14.77
C GLY A 198 27.38 -0.64 15.89
N GLY A 199 27.74 0.63 15.98
CA GLY A 199 28.53 1.21 17.05
C GLY A 199 27.69 1.43 18.31
N VAL A 200 28.36 1.69 19.42
CA VAL A 200 27.69 1.93 20.71
C VAL A 200 26.77 3.15 20.59
N GLY A 201 25.46 2.93 20.68
CA GLY A 201 24.45 3.99 20.76
C GLY A 201 23.80 4.44 19.45
N VAL A 202 24.16 3.88 18.29
CA VAL A 202 23.53 4.20 17.00
C VAL A 202 23.07 2.97 16.22
N ALA A 203 22.04 3.15 15.41
CA ALA A 203 21.61 2.20 14.39
C ALA A 203 21.74 2.86 13.02
N ALA A 204 22.26 2.12 12.04
CA ALA A 204 22.41 2.61 10.68
C ALA A 204 22.03 1.55 9.65
N TRP A 205 21.41 2.00 8.56
CA TRP A 205 20.98 1.14 7.46
C TRP A 205 20.91 1.90 6.14
N PHE A 206 20.79 1.15 5.04
CA PHE A 206 20.52 1.67 3.69
C PHE A 206 19.72 0.64 2.88
N ALA A 207 19.02 1.09 1.83
CA ALA A 207 18.18 0.24 1.00
C ALA A 207 18.99 -0.75 0.15
N LEU A 208 18.53 -1.99 0.03
CA LEU A 208 19.15 -2.99 -0.83
C LEU A 208 18.83 -2.74 -2.31
N GLY A 209 19.86 -2.88 -3.15
CA GLY A 209 19.76 -2.83 -4.61
C GLY A 209 19.57 -4.19 -5.27
N PRO A 210 19.29 -4.21 -6.59
CA PRO A 210 19.34 -5.42 -7.40
C PRO A 210 20.68 -6.14 -7.26
N GLY A 211 20.62 -7.43 -6.96
CA GLY A 211 21.82 -8.25 -6.72
C GLY A 211 22.32 -8.25 -5.27
N ASP A 212 21.88 -7.30 -4.44
CA ASP A 212 22.21 -7.32 -3.01
C ASP A 212 21.48 -8.47 -2.30
N VAL A 213 22.22 -9.20 -1.46
CA VAL A 213 21.67 -10.31 -0.66
C VAL A 213 20.91 -9.75 0.54
N TYR A 214 19.63 -10.09 0.61
CA TYR A 214 18.79 -9.96 1.79
C TYR A 214 18.92 -11.21 2.67
N SER A 215 19.29 -11.03 3.93
CA SER A 215 19.45 -12.11 4.91
C SER A 215 18.51 -11.89 6.10
N PRO A 216 17.34 -12.55 6.12
CA PRO A 216 16.36 -12.38 7.19
C PRO A 216 16.90 -12.62 8.60
N ALA A 217 16.42 -11.85 9.58
CA ALA A 217 16.69 -12.05 11.01
C ALA A 217 15.77 -13.08 11.68
N TYR A 218 14.67 -13.43 11.01
CA TYR A 218 13.63 -14.34 11.48
C TYR A 218 13.81 -15.73 10.88
N PRO A 219 13.25 -16.80 11.48
CA PRO A 219 13.24 -18.12 10.87
C PRO A 219 12.59 -18.10 9.49
N PHE A 220 13.25 -18.68 8.48
CA PHE A 220 12.72 -18.76 7.12
C PHE A 220 13.07 -20.09 6.46
N SER A 221 12.24 -20.51 5.49
CA SER A 221 12.53 -21.71 4.71
C SER A 221 13.62 -21.45 3.67
N PRO A 222 14.48 -22.44 3.33
CA PRO A 222 15.48 -22.27 2.27
C PRO A 222 14.87 -21.86 0.92
N ILE A 223 13.62 -22.26 0.65
CA ILE A 223 12.89 -21.86 -0.55
C ILE A 223 12.59 -20.36 -0.51
N TYR A 224 12.07 -19.83 0.59
CA TYR A 224 11.84 -18.40 0.76
C TYR A 224 13.13 -17.61 0.56
N GLY A 225 14.22 -18.00 1.24
CA GLY A 225 15.52 -17.32 1.15
C GLY A 225 16.06 -17.28 -0.28
N ARG A 226 15.96 -18.38 -1.03
CA ARG A 226 16.33 -18.39 -2.46
C ARG A 226 15.43 -17.51 -3.30
N ARG A 227 14.11 -17.53 -3.06
CA ARG A 227 13.13 -16.83 -3.90
C ARG A 227 13.16 -15.32 -3.70
N ILE A 228 13.30 -14.84 -2.46
CA ILE A 228 13.36 -13.40 -2.17
C ILE A 228 14.67 -12.74 -2.63
N ASN A 229 15.73 -13.54 -2.75
CA ASN A 229 17.00 -13.12 -3.32
C ASN A 229 17.11 -13.37 -4.82
N ALA A 230 16.20 -14.17 -5.40
CA ALA A 230 16.17 -14.42 -6.84
C ALA A 230 15.70 -13.17 -7.59
N TRP A 231 16.61 -12.23 -7.83
CA TRP A 231 16.34 -11.08 -8.69
C TRP A 231 15.91 -11.56 -10.08
N ARG A 232 14.76 -11.06 -10.53
CA ARG A 232 14.13 -11.44 -11.81
C ARG A 232 13.80 -10.24 -12.69
N GLY A 233 14.26 -9.04 -12.30
CA GLY A 233 14.10 -7.82 -13.10
C GLY A 233 15.20 -7.67 -14.17
N PRO A 234 15.03 -6.73 -15.11
CA PRO A 234 16.06 -6.43 -16.11
C PRO A 234 17.36 -5.94 -15.45
N GLY A 235 18.50 -6.09 -16.15
CA GLY A 235 19.61 -5.16 -15.97
C GLY A 235 20.78 -5.50 -15.03
N VAL A 236 20.81 -6.63 -14.32
CA VAL A 236 21.99 -7.00 -13.51
C VAL A 236 22.27 -8.50 -13.58
N PRO A 237 23.44 -8.95 -14.07
CA PRO A 237 23.92 -10.30 -13.84
C PRO A 237 24.10 -10.50 -12.34
N VAL A 238 23.31 -11.41 -11.75
CA VAL A 238 23.30 -11.62 -10.31
C VAL A 238 24.57 -12.37 -9.90
N ALA A 239 25.62 -11.65 -9.52
CA ALA A 239 26.69 -12.22 -8.71
C ALA A 239 26.14 -12.39 -7.29
N TYR A 240 25.60 -13.57 -6.98
CA TYR A 240 25.18 -13.90 -5.63
C TYR A 240 26.42 -14.00 -4.73
N GLY A 241 26.57 -13.06 -3.81
CA GLY A 241 27.56 -13.13 -2.73
C GLY A 241 28.82 -12.30 -2.98
N HIS A 242 29.22 -11.59 -1.92
CA HIS A 242 30.51 -10.91 -1.69
C HIS A 242 30.91 -9.76 -2.63
N GLY A 243 30.00 -9.23 -3.45
CA GLY A 243 30.18 -7.91 -4.09
C GLY A 243 29.88 -6.76 -3.12
N PRO A 244 30.33 -5.52 -3.40
CA PRO A 244 29.91 -4.35 -2.64
C PRO A 244 28.40 -4.15 -2.81
N TYR A 245 27.68 -3.93 -1.72
CA TYR A 245 26.26 -3.57 -1.76
C TYR A 245 26.04 -2.34 -2.64
N LEU A 246 25.19 -2.45 -3.66
CA LEU A 246 25.04 -1.47 -4.75
C LEU A 246 24.85 -0.04 -4.22
N ASN A 247 23.92 0.11 -3.29
CA ASN A 247 23.48 1.42 -2.80
C ASN A 247 24.35 1.99 -1.69
N ARG A 248 25.33 1.23 -1.18
CA ARG A 248 26.15 1.66 -0.04
C ARG A 248 26.98 2.90 -0.35
N GLY A 249 27.46 3.02 -1.58
CA GLY A 249 28.30 4.14 -2.05
C GLY A 249 27.50 5.38 -2.44
N VAL A 250 26.17 5.28 -2.55
CA VAL A 250 25.33 6.39 -2.99
C VAL A 250 25.32 7.49 -1.92
N PRO A 251 25.67 8.75 -2.26
CA PRO A 251 25.62 9.85 -1.31
C PRO A 251 24.24 9.99 -0.67
N GLY A 252 24.19 10.01 0.66
CA GLY A 252 22.93 10.12 1.41
C GLY A 252 22.14 8.81 1.57
N ALA A 253 22.59 7.67 1.05
CA ALA A 253 21.85 6.41 1.20
C ALA A 253 21.84 5.87 2.65
N ILE A 254 22.96 6.01 3.37
CA ILE A 254 23.07 5.55 4.75
C ILE A 254 22.39 6.55 5.68
N VAL A 255 21.36 6.09 6.37
CA VAL A 255 20.76 6.80 7.51
C VAL A 255 21.39 6.29 8.80
N VAL A 256 21.69 7.21 9.73
CA VAL A 256 22.19 6.91 11.07
C VAL A 256 21.31 7.61 12.08
N VAL A 257 20.81 6.86 13.07
CA VAL A 257 19.98 7.39 14.16
C VAL A 257 20.49 6.87 15.51
N PRO A 258 20.11 7.49 16.64
CA PRO A 258 20.29 6.88 17.95
C PRO A 258 19.63 5.50 18.00
N VAL A 259 20.28 4.52 18.63
CA VAL A 259 19.72 3.16 18.79
C VAL A 259 18.38 3.18 19.54
N ALA A 260 18.20 4.14 20.44
CA ALA A 260 16.95 4.38 21.17
C ALA A 260 15.77 4.74 20.24
N THR A 261 16.04 5.33 19.07
CA THR A 261 15.02 5.61 18.05
C THR A 261 14.46 4.30 17.51
N LEU A 262 15.33 3.34 17.18
CA LEU A 262 14.92 2.01 16.71
C LEU A 262 14.26 1.20 17.84
N GLN A 263 14.89 1.10 19.02
CA GLN A 263 14.34 0.38 20.19
C GLN A 263 12.96 0.86 20.63
N GLY A 264 12.75 2.17 20.59
CA GLY A 264 11.51 2.81 20.99
C GLY A 264 10.49 2.97 19.85
N GLY A 265 10.79 2.51 18.63
CA GLY A 265 9.92 2.66 17.47
C GLY A 265 9.55 4.11 17.19
N ARG A 266 10.48 5.04 17.48
CA ARG A 266 10.26 6.47 17.34
C ARG A 266 10.31 6.88 15.87
N PRO A 267 9.63 7.97 15.48
CA PRO A 267 9.73 8.52 14.15
C PRO A 267 11.19 8.78 13.75
N VAL A 268 11.55 8.28 12.57
CA VAL A 268 12.78 8.52 11.87
C VAL A 268 12.52 9.65 10.85
N GLY A 269 13.38 10.65 10.85
CA GLY A 269 13.29 11.83 9.98
C GLY A 269 14.44 12.80 10.27
N PRO A 270 14.55 13.92 9.52
CA PRO A 270 15.70 14.83 9.58
C PRO A 270 16.11 15.28 10.99
N GLY A 271 15.13 15.46 11.89
CA GLY A 271 15.37 15.92 13.27
C GLY A 271 16.14 14.92 14.17
N VAL A 272 16.27 13.65 13.77
CA VAL A 272 16.96 12.61 14.57
C VAL A 272 18.18 12.02 13.88
N TYR A 273 18.53 12.49 12.68
CA TYR A 273 19.69 11.98 11.96
C TYR A 273 21.00 12.32 12.69
N ARG A 274 21.98 11.43 12.54
CA ARG A 274 23.35 11.62 12.97
C ARG A 274 24.27 11.67 11.75
N PRO A 275 25.40 12.39 11.83
CA PRO A 275 26.40 12.35 10.78
C PRO A 275 26.85 10.91 10.52
N VAL A 276 27.00 10.54 9.25
CA VAL A 276 27.52 9.22 8.85
C VAL A 276 29.02 9.19 9.16
N PRO A 277 29.49 8.40 10.15
CA PRO A 277 30.92 8.29 10.43
C PRO A 277 31.66 7.74 9.22
N ALA A 278 32.84 8.26 8.91
CA ALA A 278 33.66 7.80 7.78
C ALA A 278 33.90 6.27 7.82
N ALA A 279 34.08 5.72 9.02
CA ALA A 279 34.23 4.28 9.25
C ALA A 279 33.04 3.42 8.78
N MET A 280 31.81 3.96 8.75
CA MET A 280 30.63 3.22 8.29
C MET A 280 30.63 2.94 6.78
N ARG A 281 31.43 3.65 5.99
CA ARG A 281 31.54 3.38 4.55
C ARG A 281 32.26 2.07 4.24
N GLY A 282 33.10 1.58 5.16
CA GLY A 282 33.80 0.28 5.05
C GLY A 282 33.43 -0.76 6.11
N ALA A 283 32.61 -0.41 7.11
CA ALA A 283 32.19 -1.31 8.18
C ALA A 283 31.53 -2.62 7.69
N PRO A 284 31.57 -3.71 8.47
CA PRO A 284 30.80 -4.91 8.18
C PRO A 284 29.30 -4.59 8.04
N VAL A 285 28.68 -5.22 7.06
CA VAL A 285 27.23 -5.19 6.86
C VAL A 285 26.64 -6.37 7.60
N ALA A 286 25.67 -6.10 8.47
CA ALA A 286 24.82 -7.12 9.04
C ALA A 286 23.58 -7.27 8.14
N GLY A 287 23.19 -8.52 7.87
CA GLY A 287 21.97 -8.81 7.12
C GLY A 287 20.68 -8.36 7.81
N PHE A 288 20.78 -8.00 9.10
CA PHE A 288 19.67 -7.59 9.95
C PHE A 288 20.14 -6.57 10.99
N ALA A 289 19.19 -5.88 11.64
CA ALA A 289 19.49 -4.99 12.76
C ALA A 289 20.25 -5.79 13.83
N PRO A 290 21.50 -5.45 14.18
CA PRO A 290 22.22 -6.12 15.26
C PRO A 290 21.30 -6.23 16.47
N SER A 291 21.34 -7.33 17.24
CA SER A 291 20.42 -7.77 18.31
C SER A 291 19.90 -6.68 19.26
N VAL A 292 19.10 -5.76 18.73
CA VAL A 292 18.53 -4.62 19.42
C VAL A 292 17.13 -5.07 19.77
N ALA A 293 16.98 -5.54 21.00
CA ALA A 293 15.68 -5.96 21.51
C ALA A 293 14.71 -4.77 21.45
N PRO A 294 13.48 -4.97 20.95
CA PRO A 294 12.47 -3.93 20.97
C PRO A 294 12.08 -3.61 22.41
N HIS A 295 11.59 -2.38 22.63
CA HIS A 295 10.87 -2.09 23.86
C HIS A 295 9.62 -2.98 23.94
N PRO A 296 9.28 -3.59 25.10
CA PRO A 296 8.16 -4.54 25.21
C PRO A 296 6.83 -4.02 24.66
N ALA A 297 6.59 -2.70 24.78
CA ALA A 297 5.39 -2.03 24.27
C ALA A 297 5.22 -2.08 22.73
N LEU A 298 6.27 -2.38 21.97
CA LEU A 298 6.23 -2.46 20.51
C LEU A 298 5.91 -3.86 19.98
N ILE A 299 5.96 -4.89 20.81
CA ILE A 299 5.79 -6.28 20.38
C ILE A 299 4.31 -6.49 20.02
N ARG A 300 4.01 -6.45 18.72
CA ARG A 300 2.69 -6.81 18.20
C ARG A 300 2.68 -8.30 17.88
N GLY A 301 1.91 -9.07 18.67
CA GLY A 301 1.64 -10.48 18.40
C GLY A 301 0.44 -10.65 17.49
N TYR A 302 0.47 -11.68 16.64
CA TYR A 302 -0.75 -12.23 16.04
C TYR A 302 -1.61 -12.83 17.15
N ALA A 303 -2.46 -12.03 17.80
CA ALA A 303 -3.55 -12.57 18.60
C ALA A 303 -4.53 -13.23 17.63
N GLY A 304 -4.48 -14.57 17.56
CA GLY A 304 -5.34 -15.36 16.70
C GLY A 304 -6.80 -15.07 17.00
N ARG A 305 -7.45 -14.29 16.12
CA ARG A 305 -8.90 -14.34 15.98
C ARG A 305 -9.23 -15.65 15.26
N THR A 306 -9.86 -16.56 15.99
CA THR A 306 -10.64 -17.66 15.43
C THR A 306 -11.54 -17.12 14.30
N PRO A 307 -11.62 -17.80 13.14
CA PRO A 307 -12.49 -17.38 12.05
C PRO A 307 -13.94 -17.67 12.42
N SER A 308 -14.59 -16.75 13.15
CA SER A 308 -16.04 -16.67 13.16
C SER A 308 -16.49 -16.07 11.82
N ALA A 309 -17.14 -16.91 11.02
CA ALA A 309 -17.96 -16.62 9.84
C ALA A 309 -17.84 -15.19 9.27
N LEU A 310 -17.16 -15.08 8.14
CA LEU A 310 -17.13 -13.88 7.29
C LEU A 310 -18.55 -13.43 6.94
N ARG A 311 -18.94 -12.26 7.46
CA ARG A 311 -19.92 -11.38 6.82
C ARG A 311 -19.22 -10.65 5.66
N PRO A 312 -19.87 -10.47 4.49
CA PRO A 312 -19.30 -9.71 3.40
C PRO A 312 -19.49 -8.21 3.62
N GLY A 313 -18.46 -7.41 3.35
CA GLY A 313 -18.53 -5.95 3.32
C GLY A 313 -17.66 -5.27 4.37
N GLY A 314 -16.35 -5.21 4.13
CA GLY A 314 -15.43 -4.42 4.93
C GLY A 314 -14.02 -4.54 4.37
N LEU A 315 -13.57 -3.49 3.66
CA LEU A 315 -12.17 -3.31 3.29
C LEU A 315 -11.36 -3.03 4.56
N GLY A 316 -10.99 -4.10 5.26
CA GLY A 316 -9.87 -4.06 6.20
C GLY A 316 -8.54 -4.12 5.44
N PRO A 317 -7.45 -3.60 6.02
CA PRO A 317 -6.12 -3.72 5.43
C PRO A 317 -5.82 -5.21 5.18
N ARG A 318 -5.61 -5.57 3.91
CA ARG A 318 -5.24 -6.93 3.51
C ARG A 318 -3.80 -7.18 3.96
N GLN A 319 -3.66 -7.81 5.13
CA GLN A 319 -2.36 -8.15 5.70
C GLN A 319 -1.71 -9.30 4.91
N ALA A 320 -0.42 -9.17 4.64
CA ALA A 320 0.38 -10.26 4.12
C ALA A 320 0.40 -11.43 5.13
N VAL A 321 0.09 -12.63 4.64
CA VAL A 321 0.14 -13.86 5.44
C VAL A 321 1.61 -14.26 5.60
N PRO A 322 2.07 -14.62 6.82
CA PRO A 322 3.43 -15.15 7.01
C PRO A 322 3.68 -16.42 6.18
N PRO A 323 4.94 -16.73 5.85
CA PRO A 323 5.32 -17.85 5.00
C PRO A 323 5.09 -19.20 5.68
#